data_AF-A0A922ZE20-F1
#
_entry.id   AF-A0A922ZE20-F1
#
_cell.length_a   1.000
_cell.length_b   1.000
_cell.length_c   1.000
_cell.angle_alpha   90.00
_cell.angle_beta   90.00
_cell.angle_gamma   90.00
#
_symmetry.space_group_name_H-M   'P 1'
#
loop_
_entity.id
_entity.type
_entity.pdbx_description
1 polymer ?
#
loop_
_entity_poly.entity_id
_entity_poly.type
_entity_poly.pdbx_seq_one_letter_code
_entity_poly.pdbx_strand_id
1 'polypeptide(L)'
;MFRFISCVIIIFISSCAHNGNPVLTKARPYKVIKEEQFPCSVEGRTTRHWVIISDSDSREEFGQTCMRAALDLHNEFGTDYTSVLLVPTRKLLGMVYYAQATFVTDSLGTKGLERTGVDPRHRFIWDVSAASRPLTALEIKIGELWMDLSPKYRSSNPLSSSLFDGDRIKHAVADSLGLNPDSVKFPKVDYRKTYYVKNKYMVNDR
;
A
#
# COMPACT_ATOMS: atom_id res chain seq x y z
N MET A 1 -33.96 0.98 -35.10
CA MET A 1 -32.82 0.07 -34.86
C MET A 1 -32.29 0.40 -33.46
N PHE A 2 -32.78 -0.29 -32.42
CA PHE A 2 -32.51 0.04 -31.02
C PHE A 2 -31.23 -0.65 -30.52
N ARG A 3 -30.35 0.12 -29.88
CA ARG A 3 -29.10 -0.32 -29.24
C ARG A 3 -29.42 -1.14 -27.99
N PHE A 4 -28.95 -2.39 -27.94
CA PHE A 4 -28.86 -3.13 -26.68
C PHE A 4 -27.57 -2.72 -25.95
N ILE A 5 -27.73 -2.05 -24.82
CA ILE A 5 -26.66 -1.82 -23.83
C ILE A 5 -26.64 -3.08 -22.97
N SER A 6 -25.64 -3.94 -23.17
CA SER A 6 -25.40 -5.09 -22.31
C SER A 6 -24.93 -4.60 -20.94
N CYS A 7 -25.84 -4.60 -19.98
CA CYS A 7 -25.55 -4.47 -18.56
C CYS A 7 -24.89 -5.77 -18.10
N VAL A 8 -23.58 -5.76 -17.85
CA VAL A 8 -22.90 -6.88 -17.18
C VAL A 8 -23.24 -6.79 -15.70
N ILE A 9 -24.23 -7.58 -15.28
CA ILE A 9 -24.55 -7.79 -13.87
C ILE A 9 -23.54 -8.82 -13.34
N ILE A 10 -22.58 -8.36 -12.54
CA ILE A 10 -21.68 -9.25 -11.80
C ILE A 10 -22.49 -9.83 -10.63
N ILE A 11 -22.92 -11.09 -10.77
CA ILE A 11 -23.59 -11.84 -9.71
C ILE A 11 -22.53 -12.25 -8.68
N PHE A 12 -22.67 -11.74 -7.45
CA PHE A 12 -21.90 -12.22 -6.30
C PHE A 12 -22.34 -13.64 -5.95
N ILE A 13 -21.57 -14.64 -6.39
CA ILE A 13 -21.68 -16.00 -5.86
C ILE A 13 -21.07 -15.97 -4.46
N SER A 14 -21.93 -15.96 -3.44
CA SER A 14 -21.54 -16.17 -2.05
C SER A 14 -21.12 -17.64 -1.88
N SER A 15 -19.83 -17.91 -2.04
CA SER A 15 -19.22 -19.17 -1.65
C SER A 15 -19.07 -19.20 -0.13
N CYS A 16 -19.62 -20.25 0.48
CA CYS A 16 -19.50 -20.52 1.91
C CYS A 16 -18.04 -20.56 2.35
N ALA A 17 -17.76 -19.92 3.49
CA ALA A 17 -16.45 -19.83 4.12
C ALA A 17 -15.83 -21.21 4.39
N HIS A 18 -14.69 -21.51 3.76
CA HIS A 18 -13.88 -22.68 4.14
C HIS A 18 -12.40 -22.64 3.73
N ASN A 19 -11.72 -21.48 3.74
CA ASN A 19 -10.26 -21.43 3.50
C ASN A 19 -9.65 -20.13 4.04
N GLY A 20 -9.38 -20.00 5.35
CA GLY A 20 -8.41 -19.03 5.94
C GLY A 20 -8.46 -17.55 5.52
N ASN A 21 -9.46 -17.14 4.74
CA ASN A 21 -9.50 -15.86 4.07
C ASN A 21 -10.16 -14.85 5.00
N PRO A 22 -9.54 -13.68 5.16
CA PRO A 22 -10.03 -12.65 6.06
C PRO A 22 -11.41 -12.17 5.60
N VAL A 23 -12.27 -11.84 6.56
CA VAL A 23 -13.56 -11.20 6.28
C VAL A 23 -13.28 -9.75 5.92
N LEU A 24 -13.53 -9.38 4.66
CA LEU A 24 -13.19 -8.06 4.10
C LEU A 24 -14.44 -7.18 3.92
N THR A 25 -15.24 -7.01 4.98
CA THR A 25 -16.52 -6.26 4.96
C THR A 25 -16.35 -4.75 5.03
N LYS A 26 -15.17 -4.26 5.39
CA LYS A 26 -14.79 -2.84 5.43
C LYS A 26 -13.92 -2.41 4.24
N ALA A 27 -13.65 -3.32 3.30
CA ALA A 27 -12.96 -2.95 2.08
C ALA A 27 -13.78 -1.93 1.29
N ARG A 28 -13.13 -0.85 0.85
CA ARG A 28 -13.71 0.21 0.04
C ARG A 28 -13.40 0.01 -1.44
N PRO A 29 -14.18 0.61 -2.35
CA PRO A 29 -13.81 0.69 -3.76
C PRO A 29 -12.45 1.37 -3.93
N TYR A 30 -11.64 0.89 -4.86
CA TYR A 30 -10.32 1.44 -5.13
C TYR A 30 -10.07 1.60 -6.64
N LYS A 31 -9.04 2.38 -6.97
CA LYS A 31 -8.54 2.54 -8.34
C LYS A 31 -7.07 2.17 -8.40
N VAL A 32 -6.71 1.29 -9.33
CA VAL A 32 -5.31 1.00 -9.67
C VAL A 32 -4.70 2.19 -10.40
N ILE A 33 -3.61 2.73 -9.87
CA ILE A 33 -2.88 3.87 -10.46
C ILE A 33 -1.49 3.49 -10.97
N LYS A 34 -1.00 2.30 -10.61
CA LYS A 34 0.23 1.72 -11.10
C LYS A 34 0.16 0.20 -10.99
N GLU A 35 0.66 -0.49 -12.00
CA GLU A 35 0.88 -1.93 -12.00
C GLU A 35 2.35 -2.20 -12.32
N GLU A 36 2.96 -3.10 -11.56
CA GLU A 36 4.34 -3.53 -11.75
C GLU A 36 4.47 -5.03 -11.59
N GLN A 37 5.36 -5.62 -12.38
CA GLN A 37 5.85 -6.97 -12.17
C GLN A 37 7.24 -6.86 -11.56
N PHE A 38 7.41 -7.30 -10.31
CA PHE A 38 8.73 -7.35 -9.70
C PHE A 38 9.51 -8.56 -10.24
N PRO A 39 10.82 -8.43 -10.50
CA PRO A 39 11.65 -9.60 -10.74
C PRO A 39 11.65 -10.48 -9.49
N CYS A 40 11.19 -11.72 -9.64
CA CYS A 40 11.23 -12.71 -8.57
C CYS A 40 12.62 -13.36 -8.54
N SER A 41 13.31 -13.31 -7.39
CA SER A 41 14.60 -13.98 -7.22
C SER A 41 14.49 -15.50 -7.13
N VAL A 42 13.27 -16.05 -6.99
CA VAL A 42 13.02 -17.49 -7.07
C VAL A 42 12.43 -17.88 -8.40
N GLU A 43 13.17 -18.77 -9.04
CA GLU A 43 12.76 -19.49 -10.22
C GLU A 43 11.40 -20.15 -10.02
N GLY A 44 10.44 -19.79 -10.87
CA GLY A 44 9.10 -20.38 -10.91
C GLY A 44 8.03 -19.70 -10.07
N ARG A 45 8.34 -18.70 -9.22
CA ARG A 45 7.31 -17.89 -8.55
C ARG A 45 6.97 -16.64 -9.34
N THR A 46 5.68 -16.36 -9.44
CA THR A 46 5.13 -15.20 -10.13
C THR A 46 4.74 -14.10 -9.15
N THR A 47 5.15 -12.86 -9.46
CA THR A 47 5.09 -11.70 -8.56
C THR A 47 4.43 -10.52 -9.23
N ARG A 48 3.42 -9.93 -8.62
CA ARG A 48 2.80 -8.68 -9.11
C ARG A 48 2.54 -7.68 -8.00
N HIS A 49 2.51 -6.41 -8.41
CA HIS A 49 2.29 -5.29 -7.53
C HIS A 49 1.31 -4.28 -8.10
N TRP A 50 0.36 -3.88 -7.28
CA TRP A 50 -0.50 -2.73 -7.57
C TRP A 50 -0.25 -1.60 -6.57
N VAL A 51 -0.27 -0.37 -7.09
CA VAL A 51 -0.47 0.83 -6.29
C VAL A 51 -1.90 1.29 -6.53
N ILE A 52 -2.63 1.49 -5.44
CA ILE A 52 -4.04 1.87 -5.46
C ILE A 52 -4.28 3.18 -4.71
N ILE A 53 -5.40 3.82 -5.02
CA ILE A 53 -6.02 4.91 -4.24
C ILE A 53 -7.46 4.52 -3.89
N SER A 54 -7.96 5.00 -2.75
CA SER A 54 -9.27 4.67 -2.21
C SER A 54 -9.81 5.84 -1.37
N ASP A 55 -11.12 5.88 -1.15
CA ASP A 55 -11.80 6.80 -0.22
C ASP A 55 -11.82 6.30 1.23
N SER A 56 -11.09 5.24 1.54
CA SER A 56 -10.93 4.70 2.90
C SER A 56 -10.53 5.77 3.91
N ASP A 57 -11.10 5.70 5.12
CA ASP A 57 -10.93 6.75 6.14
C ASP A 57 -10.45 6.25 7.50
N SER A 58 -10.20 4.95 7.64
CA SER A 58 -9.79 4.35 8.91
C SER A 58 -8.78 3.22 8.70
N ARG A 59 -8.03 2.90 9.76
CA ARG A 59 -7.02 1.83 9.74
C ARG A 59 -7.57 0.50 9.23
N GLU A 60 -8.77 0.13 9.68
CA GLU A 60 -9.42 -1.12 9.27
C GLU A 60 -9.78 -1.10 7.79
N GLU A 61 -10.36 0.01 7.31
CA GLU A 61 -10.69 0.18 5.89
C GLU A 61 -9.43 0.18 5.01
N PHE A 62 -8.34 0.84 5.42
CA PHE A 62 -7.08 0.82 4.69
C PHE A 62 -6.55 -0.60 4.52
N GLY A 63 -6.47 -1.35 5.62
CA GLY A 63 -6.00 -2.73 5.62
C GLY A 63 -6.86 -3.61 4.72
N GLN A 64 -8.17 -3.63 4.96
CA GLN A 64 -9.08 -4.52 4.21
C GLN A 64 -9.19 -4.14 2.73
N THR A 65 -9.06 -2.86 2.38
CA THR A 65 -9.04 -2.42 0.97
C THR A 65 -7.79 -2.92 0.25
N CYS A 66 -6.60 -2.79 0.87
CA CYS A 66 -5.38 -3.39 0.31
C CYS A 66 -5.49 -4.91 0.18
N MET A 67 -6.07 -5.59 1.17
CA MET A 67 -6.26 -7.04 1.13
C MET A 67 -7.23 -7.46 0.01
N ARG A 68 -8.32 -6.72 -0.18
CA ARG A 68 -9.26 -6.95 -1.28
C ARG A 68 -8.53 -6.83 -2.62
N ALA A 69 -7.81 -5.73 -2.81
CA ALA A 69 -7.04 -5.50 -4.03
C ALA A 69 -5.96 -6.58 -4.27
N ALA A 70 -5.32 -7.09 -3.22
CA ALA A 70 -4.33 -8.17 -3.35
C ALA A 70 -4.99 -9.49 -3.80
N LEU A 71 -6.17 -9.82 -3.28
CA LEU A 71 -6.96 -10.96 -3.74
C LEU A 71 -7.43 -10.77 -5.19
N ASP A 72 -7.91 -9.59 -5.55
CA ASP A 72 -8.35 -9.28 -6.91
C ASP A 72 -7.18 -9.43 -7.90
N LEU A 73 -6.00 -8.90 -7.55
CA LEU A 73 -4.76 -9.06 -8.32
C LEU A 73 -4.35 -10.54 -8.47
N HIS A 74 -4.44 -11.33 -7.40
CA HIS A 74 -4.18 -12.76 -7.45
C HIS A 74 -5.17 -13.49 -8.37
N ASN A 75 -6.47 -13.19 -8.25
CA ASN A 75 -7.51 -13.82 -9.04
C ASN A 75 -7.39 -13.46 -10.53
N GLU A 76 -6.94 -12.24 -10.84
CA GLU A 76 -6.75 -11.78 -12.22
C GLU A 76 -5.57 -12.46 -12.91
N PHE A 77 -4.45 -12.63 -12.21
CA PHE A 77 -3.20 -13.10 -12.84
C PHE A 77 -2.70 -14.47 -12.37
N GLY A 78 -3.35 -15.08 -11.39
CA GLY A 78 -2.94 -16.37 -10.80
C GLY A 78 -1.58 -16.33 -10.10
N THR A 79 -1.14 -15.17 -9.60
CA THR A 79 0.24 -15.01 -9.10
C THR A 79 0.46 -15.60 -7.71
N ASP A 80 1.63 -16.20 -7.47
CA ASP A 80 2.00 -16.81 -6.18
C ASP A 80 2.25 -15.80 -5.07
N TYR A 81 2.65 -14.58 -5.46
CA TYR A 81 2.96 -13.47 -4.58
C TYR A 81 2.33 -12.19 -5.13
N THR A 82 1.50 -11.56 -4.32
CA THR A 82 0.88 -10.26 -4.62
C THR A 82 1.24 -9.26 -3.55
N SER A 83 1.52 -8.02 -3.96
CA SER A 83 1.72 -6.91 -3.04
C SER A 83 0.90 -5.72 -3.49
N VAL A 84 0.21 -5.07 -2.56
CA VAL A 84 -0.57 -3.86 -2.86
C VAL A 84 -0.17 -2.75 -1.92
N LEU A 85 -0.01 -1.55 -2.47
CA LEU A 85 0.24 -0.32 -1.72
C LEU A 85 -0.93 0.65 -1.93
N LEU A 86 -1.63 1.01 -0.86
CA LEU A 86 -2.63 2.08 -0.87
C LEU A 86 -1.94 3.39 -0.54
N VAL A 87 -1.98 4.36 -1.44
CA VAL A 87 -1.37 5.68 -1.24
C VAL A 87 -2.45 6.77 -1.15
N PRO A 88 -2.17 7.89 -0.46
CA PRO A 88 -3.09 9.03 -0.41
C PRO A 88 -3.32 9.65 -1.80
N THR A 89 -2.24 9.90 -2.53
CA THR A 89 -2.28 10.45 -3.89
C THR A 89 -1.13 9.91 -4.72
N ARG A 90 -1.23 10.02 -6.05
CA ARG A 90 -0.17 9.57 -6.97
C ARG A 90 1.15 10.32 -6.75
N LYS A 91 1.11 11.58 -6.31
CA LYS A 91 2.31 12.40 -6.06
C LYS A 91 3.13 11.92 -4.86
N LEU A 92 2.48 11.27 -3.89
CA LEU A 92 3.12 10.79 -2.67
C LEU A 92 3.63 9.34 -2.77
N LEU A 93 3.55 8.74 -3.96
CA LEU A 93 4.07 7.41 -4.24
C LEU A 93 5.55 7.29 -3.83
N GLY A 94 5.86 6.24 -3.07
CA GLY A 94 7.23 5.94 -2.61
C GLY A 94 7.65 6.69 -1.35
N MET A 95 6.83 7.63 -0.86
CA MET A 95 7.13 8.41 0.34
C MET A 95 6.12 8.18 1.47
N VAL A 96 4.83 8.15 1.14
CA VAL A 96 3.76 7.92 2.10
C VAL A 96 2.73 6.97 1.52
N TYR A 97 2.29 6.02 2.33
CA TYR A 97 1.20 5.12 2.02
C TYR A 97 0.26 5.01 3.23
N TYR A 98 -0.98 4.61 3.01
CA TYR A 98 -1.94 4.32 4.07
C TYR A 98 -1.95 2.86 4.46
N ALA A 99 -1.71 1.94 3.52
CA ALA A 99 -1.59 0.53 3.85
C ALA A 99 -0.74 -0.21 2.84
N GLN A 100 -0.17 -1.31 3.29
CA GLN A 100 0.45 -2.30 2.44
C GLN A 100 -0.14 -3.67 2.80
N ALA A 101 -0.53 -4.45 1.80
CA ALA A 101 -0.89 -5.85 1.99
C ALA A 101 -0.06 -6.73 1.08
N THR A 102 0.45 -7.82 1.63
CA THR A 102 1.09 -8.90 0.88
C THR A 102 0.29 -10.16 1.07
N PHE A 103 -0.02 -10.85 -0.03
CA PHE A 103 -0.66 -12.15 -0.04
C PHE A 103 0.18 -13.19 -0.79
N VAL A 104 0.38 -14.34 -0.16
CA VAL A 104 1.10 -15.48 -0.73
C VAL A 104 0.29 -16.77 -0.56
N THR A 105 0.25 -17.58 -1.61
CA THR A 105 -0.57 -18.81 -1.65
C THR A 105 0.07 -19.98 -0.91
N ASP A 106 1.40 -20.03 -0.83
CA ASP A 106 2.19 -21.16 -0.31
C ASP A 106 2.56 -21.04 1.18
N SER A 107 2.15 -19.94 1.84
CA SER A 107 2.53 -19.62 3.22
C SER A 107 4.04 -19.45 3.47
N LEU A 108 4.87 -19.37 2.44
CA LEU A 108 6.33 -19.24 2.59
C LEU A 108 6.77 -17.77 2.76
N GLY A 109 5.82 -16.84 2.80
CA GLY A 109 6.08 -15.42 2.92
C GLY A 109 6.90 -14.87 1.75
N THR A 110 7.57 -13.74 1.97
CA THR A 110 8.56 -13.18 1.04
C THR A 110 9.82 -14.04 0.93
N LYS A 111 10.10 -14.96 1.86
CA LYS A 111 11.32 -15.78 1.87
C LYS A 111 11.15 -17.20 1.35
N GLY A 112 9.97 -17.58 0.87
CA GLY A 112 9.85 -18.65 -0.14
C GLY A 112 10.67 -18.36 -1.41
N LEU A 113 11.26 -17.15 -1.48
CA LEU A 113 12.34 -16.72 -2.35
C LEU A 113 13.74 -17.32 -2.05
N GLU A 114 13.88 -18.21 -1.06
CA GLU A 114 15.11 -18.98 -0.84
C GLU A 114 14.70 -20.44 -0.59
N ARG A 115 15.00 -21.34 -1.54
CA ARG A 115 14.58 -22.76 -1.54
C ARG A 115 15.09 -23.61 -0.36
N THR A 116 15.81 -23.04 0.60
CA THR A 116 16.50 -23.76 1.66
C THR A 116 16.39 -23.02 3.01
N GLY A 117 15.68 -23.60 3.98
CA GLY A 117 15.83 -23.22 5.39
C GLY A 117 15.04 -22.01 5.90
N VAL A 118 13.87 -21.70 5.31
CA VAL A 118 13.00 -20.61 5.81
C VAL A 118 12.64 -20.87 7.28
N ASP A 119 13.20 -20.04 8.17
CA ASP A 119 12.84 -20.01 9.58
C ASP A 119 11.31 -19.94 9.70
N PRO A 120 10.66 -20.91 10.38
CA PRO A 120 9.20 -20.95 10.55
C PRO A 120 8.61 -19.63 11.05
N ARG A 121 9.42 -18.78 11.70
CA ARG A 121 9.00 -17.48 12.18
C ARG A 121 8.64 -16.49 11.07
N HIS A 122 9.09 -16.70 9.84
CA HIS A 122 8.85 -15.82 8.68
C HIS A 122 7.81 -16.36 7.70
N ARG A 123 7.13 -17.47 8.02
CA ARG A 123 6.00 -17.98 7.24
C ARG A 123 4.75 -17.15 7.48
N PHE A 124 4.06 -16.75 6.43
CA PHE A 124 2.79 -16.04 6.50
C PHE A 124 1.99 -16.23 5.22
N ILE A 125 0.67 -16.12 5.29
CA ILE A 125 -0.23 -15.98 4.13
C ILE A 125 -0.50 -14.51 3.86
N TRP A 126 -0.72 -13.75 4.94
CA TRP A 126 -0.99 -12.32 4.93
C TRP A 126 0.02 -11.58 5.79
N ASP A 127 0.61 -10.51 5.25
CA ASP A 127 1.32 -9.48 6.00
C ASP A 127 0.71 -8.12 5.62
N VAL A 128 0.05 -7.48 6.59
CA VAL A 128 -0.69 -6.24 6.36
C VAL A 128 -0.31 -5.20 7.39
N SER A 129 0.14 -4.05 6.90
CA SER A 129 0.37 -2.84 7.69
C SER A 129 -0.60 -1.75 7.24
N ALA A 130 -1.11 -0.98 8.20
CA ALA A 130 -1.99 0.14 7.91
C ALA A 130 -1.70 1.32 8.84
N ALA A 131 -1.89 2.51 8.30
CA ALA A 131 -1.82 3.78 9.00
C ALA A 131 -2.94 3.87 10.04
N SER A 132 -2.65 4.46 11.19
CA SER A 132 -3.64 4.64 12.26
C SER A 132 -4.79 5.59 11.90
N ARG A 133 -4.54 6.55 11.00
CA ARG A 133 -5.50 7.56 10.54
C ARG A 133 -5.19 8.02 9.12
N PRO A 134 -6.17 8.63 8.42
CA PRO A 134 -5.90 9.39 7.20
C PRO A 134 -5.04 10.63 7.50
N LEU A 135 -4.33 11.10 6.48
CA LEU A 135 -3.74 12.43 6.48
C LEU A 135 -4.85 13.47 6.32
N THR A 136 -4.67 14.61 6.95
CA THR A 136 -5.50 15.79 6.71
C THR A 136 -5.24 16.35 5.31
N ALA A 137 -6.18 17.13 4.77
CA ALA A 137 -6.00 17.80 3.49
C ALA A 137 -4.76 18.71 3.47
N LEU A 138 -4.43 19.34 4.61
CA LEU A 138 -3.23 20.16 4.75
C LEU A 138 -1.95 19.33 4.69
N GLU A 139 -1.90 18.20 5.40
CA GLU A 139 -0.75 17.28 5.38
C GLU A 139 -0.51 16.72 3.97
N ILE A 140 -1.57 16.36 3.24
CA ILE A 140 -1.46 15.94 1.83
C ILE A 140 -0.89 17.08 0.99
N LYS A 141 -1.43 18.29 1.10
CA LYS A 141 -0.97 19.46 0.33
C LYS A 141 0.49 19.80 0.61
N ILE A 142 0.92 19.75 1.88
CA ILE A 142 2.32 19.92 2.27
C ILE A 142 3.19 18.87 1.59
N GLY A 143 2.81 17.59 1.67
CA GLY A 143 3.57 16.51 1.04
C GLY A 143 3.68 16.67 -0.47
N GLU A 144 2.58 17.01 -1.16
CA GLU A 144 2.59 17.20 -2.62
C GLU A 144 3.49 18.37 -3.05
N LEU A 145 3.41 19.50 -2.35
CA LEU A 145 4.32 20.63 -2.60
C LEU A 145 5.77 20.25 -2.31
N TRP A 146 6.02 19.49 -1.25
CA TRP A 146 7.36 18.99 -0.94
C TRP A 146 7.93 18.18 -2.10
N MET A 147 7.13 17.30 -2.70
CA MET A 147 7.53 16.49 -3.86
C MET A 147 7.78 17.36 -5.10
N ASP A 148 6.94 18.36 -5.37
CA ASP A 148 7.10 19.27 -6.50
C ASP A 148 8.36 20.16 -6.36
N LEU A 149 8.76 20.48 -5.13
CA LEU A 149 9.92 21.33 -4.83
C LEU A 149 11.24 20.55 -4.68
N SER A 150 11.18 19.26 -4.32
CA SER A 150 12.37 18.43 -4.09
C SER A 150 13.38 18.43 -5.25
N PRO A 151 12.99 18.37 -6.53
CA PRO A 151 13.93 18.45 -7.64
C PRO A 151 14.65 19.79 -7.77
N LYS A 152 14.04 20.89 -7.29
CA LYS A 152 14.58 22.25 -7.36
C LYS A 152 15.58 22.53 -6.24
N TYR A 153 15.35 21.95 -5.06
CA TYR A 153 16.19 22.13 -3.89
C TYR A 153 17.04 20.88 -3.64
N ARG A 154 17.92 20.55 -4.59
CA ARG A 154 18.89 19.46 -4.40
C ARG A 154 19.87 19.80 -3.29
N SER A 155 20.29 18.77 -2.54
CA SER A 155 21.33 18.94 -1.53
C SER A 155 22.62 19.37 -2.22
N SER A 156 23.20 20.49 -1.77
CA SER A 156 24.56 20.90 -2.14
C SER A 156 25.62 20.32 -1.19
N ASN A 157 25.20 19.64 -0.12
CA ASN A 157 26.11 19.02 0.84
C ASN A 157 26.52 17.62 0.35
N PRO A 158 27.79 17.40 -0.02
CA PRO A 158 28.27 16.10 -0.51
C PRO A 158 28.30 15.01 0.57
N LEU A 159 28.19 15.38 1.86
CA LEU A 159 28.14 14.45 2.98
C LEU A 159 26.71 14.11 3.43
N SER A 160 25.70 14.72 2.81
CA SER A 160 24.30 14.44 3.12
C SER A 160 23.86 13.13 2.45
N SER A 161 23.22 12.25 3.21
CA SER A 161 22.50 11.08 2.66
C SER A 161 21.17 11.47 2.00
N SER A 162 20.70 12.70 2.20
CA SER A 162 19.52 13.24 1.53
C SER A 162 19.89 13.83 0.18
N LEU A 163 19.11 13.48 -0.85
CA LEU A 163 19.23 14.05 -2.20
C LEU A 163 18.73 15.49 -2.30
N PHE A 164 18.03 15.99 -1.27
CA PHE A 164 17.42 17.32 -1.24
C PHE A 164 17.69 18.07 0.06
N ASP A 165 17.63 19.41 -0.02
CA ASP A 165 17.73 20.34 1.10
C ASP A 165 16.34 20.52 1.75
N GLY A 166 16.12 19.79 2.85
CA GLY A 166 14.83 19.77 3.53
C GLY A 166 14.43 21.10 4.15
N ASP A 167 15.39 21.91 4.60
CA ASP A 167 15.11 23.21 5.23
C ASP A 167 14.65 24.22 4.19
N ARG A 168 15.31 24.26 3.02
CA ARG A 168 14.85 25.13 1.91
C ARG A 168 13.47 24.74 1.41
N ILE A 169 13.18 23.44 1.31
CA ILE A 169 11.84 22.97 0.92
C ILE A 169 10.82 23.38 1.99
N LYS A 170 11.11 23.16 3.27
CA LYS A 170 10.24 23.54 4.40
C LYS A 170 9.86 25.03 4.31
N HIS A 171 10.84 25.91 4.09
CA HIS A 171 10.59 27.35 3.91
C HIS A 171 9.74 27.64 2.66
N ALA A 172 10.10 27.07 1.51
CA ALA A 172 9.35 27.30 0.28
C ALA A 172 7.89 26.79 0.35
N VAL A 173 7.64 25.68 1.04
CA VAL A 173 6.28 25.18 1.31
C VAL A 173 5.55 26.14 2.25
N ALA A 174 6.21 26.61 3.31
CA ALA A 174 5.63 27.55 4.27
C ALA A 174 5.19 28.85 3.58
N ASP A 175 6.05 29.43 2.75
CA ASP A 175 5.76 30.62 1.95
C ASP A 175 4.59 30.38 0.99
N SER A 176 4.58 29.22 0.32
CA SER A 176 3.51 28.85 -0.63
C SER A 176 2.13 28.67 0.04
N LEU A 177 2.11 28.32 1.33
CA LEU A 177 0.90 28.04 2.08
C LEU A 177 0.53 29.13 3.10
N GLY A 178 1.35 30.19 3.24
CA GLY A 178 1.16 31.21 4.26
C GLY A 178 1.27 30.68 5.69
N LEU A 179 2.14 29.70 5.92
CA LEU A 179 2.33 29.03 7.22
C LEU A 179 3.61 29.51 7.89
N ASN A 180 3.69 29.31 9.21
CA ASN A 180 4.97 29.40 9.91
C ASN A 180 5.85 28.20 9.46
N PRO A 181 7.10 28.42 9.02
CA PRO A 181 8.01 27.33 8.66
C PRO A 181 8.07 26.21 9.70
N ASP A 182 8.13 26.50 10.99
CA ASP A 182 8.23 25.49 12.05
C ASP A 182 7.00 24.60 12.20
N SER A 183 5.86 25.03 11.64
CA SER A 183 4.65 24.21 11.55
C SER A 183 4.66 23.25 10.35
N VAL A 184 5.52 23.48 9.36
CA VAL A 184 5.62 22.64 8.16
C VAL A 184 6.46 21.42 8.45
N LYS A 185 5.83 20.25 8.35
CA LYS A 185 6.48 18.94 8.48
C LYS A 185 6.06 18.06 7.31
N PHE A 186 7.01 17.36 6.70
CA PHE A 186 6.67 16.33 5.73
C PHE A 186 5.72 15.31 6.40
N PRO A 187 4.60 14.94 5.75
CA PRO A 187 3.62 14.05 6.35
C PRO A 187 4.25 12.71 6.73
N LYS A 188 3.94 12.27 7.95
CA LYS A 188 4.31 10.95 8.47
C LYS A 188 3.08 10.30 9.05
N VAL A 189 2.92 9.00 8.80
CA VAL A 189 1.86 8.19 9.41
C VAL A 189 2.49 7.10 10.27
N ASP A 190 1.82 6.77 11.38
CA ASP A 190 2.19 5.64 12.23
C ASP A 190 1.60 4.37 11.63
N TYR A 191 2.47 3.44 11.23
CA TYR A 191 2.08 2.17 10.65
C TYR A 191 2.04 1.10 11.73
N ARG A 192 0.89 0.41 11.83
CA ARG A 192 0.78 -0.75 12.70
C ARG A 192 0.44 -1.98 11.89
N LYS A 193 1.03 -3.12 12.27
CA LYS A 193 0.60 -4.41 11.75
C LYS A 193 -0.86 -4.61 12.15
N THR A 194 -1.69 -4.86 11.14
CA THR A 194 -3.13 -5.03 11.33
C THR A 194 -3.53 -6.49 11.17
N TYR A 195 -2.87 -7.22 10.26
CA TYR A 195 -3.10 -8.65 10.07
C TYR A 195 -1.77 -9.37 9.86
N TYR A 196 -1.57 -10.45 10.62
CA TYR A 196 -0.50 -11.41 10.40
C TYR A 196 -1.07 -12.82 10.57
N VAL A 197 -1.20 -13.55 9.47
CA VAL A 197 -1.68 -14.94 9.49
C VAL A 197 -0.49 -15.87 9.33
N LYS A 198 0.00 -16.38 10.46
CA LYS A 198 1.01 -17.43 10.54
C LYS A 198 0.30 -18.74 10.83
N ASN A 199 0.41 -19.73 9.94
CA ASN A 199 -0.14 -21.08 10.07
C ASN A 199 -1.34 -21.22 11.03
N LYS A 200 -2.55 -21.18 10.47
CA LYS A 200 -3.87 -21.49 11.09
C LYS A 200 -4.39 -20.59 12.23
N TYR A 201 -3.65 -19.62 12.76
CA TYR A 201 -4.17 -18.74 13.81
C TYR A 201 -3.91 -17.26 13.53
N MET A 202 -4.98 -16.46 13.50
CA MET A 202 -4.89 -14.99 13.48
C MET A 202 -4.38 -14.49 14.83
N VAL A 203 -3.31 -13.70 14.84
CA VAL A 203 -2.85 -12.98 16.05
C VAL A 203 -3.13 -11.50 15.83
N ASN A 204 -4.00 -10.93 16.65
CA ASN A 204 -4.23 -9.48 16.72
C ASN A 204 -3.30 -8.90 17.79
N ASP A 205 -2.30 -8.13 17.37
CA ASP A 205 -1.53 -7.31 18.32
C ASP A 205 -2.38 -6.10 18.73
N ARG A 206 -2.72 -6.02 20.01
CA ARG A 206 -3.46 -4.91 20.63
C ARG A 206 -2.56 -3.70 20.85
#